data_AF-A0A929BWW1-F1
#
_entry.id   AF-A0A929BWW1-F1
#
_cell.length_a   1.000
_cell.length_b   1.000
_cell.length_c   1.000
_cell.angle_alpha   90.00
_cell.angle_beta   90.00
_cell.angle_gamma   90.00
#
_symmetry.space_group_name_H-M   'P 1'
#
loop_
_entity.id
_entity.type
_entity.pdbx_description
1 polymer ?
#
loop_
_entity_poly.entity_id
_entity_poly.type
_entity_poly.pdbx_seq_one_letter_code
_entity_poly.pdbx_strand_id
1 'polypeptide(L)' 'LVRRVILLDAPHLDISASEIRRRVAQGLPVRHLVPGPVADYIREQGLYATMD' A
#
# COMPACT_ATOMS: atom_id res chain seq x y z
N LEU A 1 14.29 26.50 -21.05
CA LEU A 1 13.71 25.77 -19.89
C LEU A 1 14.43 24.43 -19.77
N VAL A 2 15.22 24.23 -18.72
CA VAL A 2 15.93 22.95 -18.51
C VAL A 2 14.94 21.95 -17.92
N ARG A 3 14.61 20.88 -18.64
CA ARG A 3 13.75 19.80 -18.14
C ARG A 3 14.50 19.07 -17.03
N ARG A 4 13.99 19.13 -15.79
CA ARG A 4 14.49 18.37 -14.62
C ARG A 4 13.58 17.17 -14.35
N VAL A 5 13.44 16.28 -15.34
CA VAL A 5 12.69 15.02 -15.18
C VAL A 5 13.63 13.89 -15.55
N ILE A 6 13.76 12.92 -14.65
CA ILE A 6 14.50 11.68 -14.88
C ILE A 6 13.47 10.57 -14.95
N LEU A 7 13.37 9.92 -16.11
CA LEU A 7 12.58 8.71 -16.27
C LEU A 7 13.43 7.52 -15.83
N LEU A 8 12.93 6.76 -14.87
CA LEU A 8 13.58 5.55 -14.40
C LEU A 8 13.00 4.36 -15.16
N ASP A 9 13.89 3.56 -15.74
CA ASP A 9 13.53 2.24 -16.25
C ASP A 9 13.60 1.25 -15.09
N ALA A 10 12.43 0.98 -14.50
CA ALA A 10 12.28 0.12 -13.35
C ALA A 10 11.01 -0.75 -13.50
N PRO A 11 10.97 -1.94 -12.87
CA PRO A 11 9.77 -2.76 -12.89
C PRO A 11 8.56 -2.01 -12.36
N HIS A 12 7.43 -2.15 -13.06
CA HIS A 12 6.16 -1.64 -12.56
C HIS A 12 5.62 -2.58 -11.47
N LEU A 13 5.41 -2.02 -10.27
CA LEU A 13 4.68 -2.68 -9.19
C LEU A 13 3.20 -2.37 -9.30
N ASP A 14 2.38 -3.39 -9.51
CA ASP A 14 0.92 -3.28 -9.48
C ASP A 14 0.41 -3.35 -8.02
N ILE A 15 0.79 -2.35 -7.22
CA ILE A 15 0.37 -2.21 -5.82
C ILE A 15 -0.15 -0.80 -5.60
N SER A 16 -1.38 -0.70 -5.08
CA SER A 16 -2.04 0.58 -4.78
C SER A 16 -2.39 0.68 -3.29
N ALA A 17 -2.08 1.83 -2.68
CA ALA A 17 -2.46 2.13 -1.31
C ALA A 17 -3.99 2.12 -1.12
N SER A 18 -4.76 2.55 -2.12
CA SER A 18 -6.23 2.54 -2.06
C SER A 18 -6.78 1.12 -2.07
N GLU A 19 -6.16 0.19 -2.82
CA GLU A 19 -6.53 -1.23 -2.76
C GLU A 19 -6.16 -1.85 -1.41
N ILE A 20 -4.97 -1.55 -0.87
CA ILE A 20 -4.56 -2.03 0.46
C ILE A 20 -5.58 -1.61 1.53
N ARG A 21 -5.94 -0.32 1.59
CA ARG A 21 -6.94 0.18 2.56
C ARG A 21 -8.29 -0.51 2.39
N ARG A 22 -8.73 -0.72 1.14
CA ARG A 22 -9.98 -1.45 0.84
C ARG A 22 -9.97 -2.89 1.33
N ARG A 23 -8.88 -3.61 1.09
CA ARG A 23 -8.72 -4.99 1.57
C ARG A 23 -8.77 -5.04 3.10
N VAL A 24 -8.09 -4.12 3.78
CA VAL A 24 -8.09 -4.06 5.25
C VAL A 24 -9.50 -3.81 5.78
N ALA A 25 -10.24 -2.85 5.23
CA ALA A 25 -11.64 -2.58 5.59
C ALA A 25 -12.55 -3.80 5.36
N GLN A 26 -12.19 -4.69 4.43
CA GLN A 26 -12.90 -5.95 4.14
C GLN A 26 -12.40 -7.15 4.97
N GLY A 27 -11.43 -6.95 5.86
CA GLY A 27 -10.81 -8.05 6.63
C GLY A 27 -9.94 -8.99 5.79
N LEU A 28 -9.54 -8.58 4.59
CA LEU A 28 -8.71 -9.38 3.69
C LEU A 28 -7.21 -9.25 4.03
N PRO A 29 -6.41 -10.31 3.82
CA PRO A 29 -4.98 -10.28 4.13
C PRO A 29 -4.22 -9.33 3.19
N VAL A 30 -3.25 -8.60 3.76
CA VAL A 30 -2.37 -7.66 3.04
C VAL A 30 -0.87 -7.94 3.20
N ARG A 31 -0.46 -8.99 3.93
CA ARG A 31 0.96 -9.34 4.19
C ARG A 31 1.79 -9.60 2.92
N HIS A 32 1.14 -9.91 1.79
CA HIS A 32 1.80 -10.10 0.49
C HIS A 32 1.91 -8.80 -0.34
N LEU A 33 1.27 -7.73 0.10
CA LEU A 33 1.22 -6.43 -0.58
C LEU A 33 2.09 -5.38 0.11
N VAL A 34 2.46 -5.63 1.37
CA VAL A 34 3.30 -4.75 2.18
C VAL A 34 4.32 -5.57 2.95
N PRO A 35 5.45 -4.98 3.38
CA PRO A 35 6.38 -5.65 4.28
C PRO A 35 5.67 -6.19 5.53
N GLY A 36 6.08 -7.35 6.02
CA GLY A 36 5.48 -8.01 7.19
C GLY A 36 5.25 -7.07 8.40
N PRO A 37 6.26 -6.29 8.84
CA PRO A 37 6.09 -5.35 9.94
C PRO A 37 5.01 -4.29 9.71
N VAL A 38 4.78 -3.88 8.46
CA VAL A 38 3.72 -2.92 8.11
C VAL A 38 2.35 -3.58 8.24
N ALA A 39 2.19 -4.83 7.79
CA ALA A 39 0.94 -5.57 7.96
C ALA A 39 0.62 -5.78 9.45
N ASP A 40 1.64 -6.05 10.27
CA ASP A 40 1.49 -6.20 11.71
C ASP A 40 1.09 -4.88 12.38
N TYR A 41 1.70 -3.77 11.98
CA TYR A 41 1.34 -2.45 12.48
C TYR A 41 -0.10 -2.04 12.11
N ILE A 42 -0.53 -2.28 10.86
CA ILE A 42 -1.91 -2.03 10.42
C ILE A 42 -2.91 -2.77 11.30
N ARG A 43 -2.64 -4.06 11.59
CA ARG A 43 -3.47 -4.90 12.44
C ARG A 43 -3.50 -4.41 13.89
N GLU A 44 -2.34 -4.12 14.46
CA GLU A 44 -2.20 -3.74 15.87
C GLU A 44 -2.82 -2.38 16.20
N GLN A 45 -2.75 -1.44 15.26
CA GLN A 45 -3.30 -0.10 15.42
C GLN A 45 -4.72 0.04 14.87
N GLY A 46 -5.30 -1.03 14.30
CA GLY A 46 -6.64 -1.00 13.72
C GLY A 46 -6.77 -0.03 12.53
N LEU A 47 -5.67 0.24 11.81
CA LEU A 47 -5.69 1.20 10.72
C LEU A 47 -6.57 0.68 9.59
N TYR A 48 -7.39 1.58 9.02
CA TYR A 48 -8.22 1.29 7.83
C TYR A 48 -9.31 0.23 8.06
N ALA A 49 -9.64 -0.10 9.32
CA ALA A 49 -10.69 -1.07 9.65
C ALA A 49 -12.11 -0.59 9.29
N THR A 50 -12.29 0.72 9.13
CA THR A 50 -13.51 1.36 8.64
C THR A 50 -13.13 2.34 7.55
N MET A 51 -13.89 2.35 6.44
CA MET A 51 -13.84 3.46 5.48
C MET A 51 -14.84 4.51 5.94
N ASP A 52 -14.37 5.74 6.19
CA ASP A 52 -15.24 6.92 6.30
C ASP A 52 -15.82 7.30 4.93
#